data_AF-A0A172WJH4-F1
#
_entry.id   AF-A0A172WJH4-F1
#
_cell.length_a   1.000
_cell.length_b   1.000
_cell.length_c   1.000
_cell.angle_alpha   90.00
_cell.angle_beta   90.00
_cell.angle_gamma   90.00
#
_symmetry.space_group_name_H-M   'P 1'
#
loop_
_entity.id
_entity.type
_entity.pdbx_description
1 polymer ?
#
loop_
_entity_poly.entity_id
_entity_poly.type
_entity_poly.pdbx_seq_one_letter_code
_entity_poly.pdbx_strand_id
1 'polypeptide(L)' 'MDIVSEGLVTKIIVEEDKTVVYVAFSRFTPRKPFAMAVTWPIQARIVRDMAKVLEDKLGYFEIVDDMTFQRYYPPEEV' A
#
# COMPACT_ATOMS: atom_id res chain seq x y z
N MET A 1 11.67 -13.95 2.36
CA MET A 1 10.49 -13.69 1.51
C MET A 1 10.15 -12.22 1.65
N ASP A 2 9.95 -11.49 0.56
CA ASP A 2 9.78 -10.04 0.55
C ASP A 2 8.57 -9.63 -0.31
N ILE A 3 8.03 -8.44 -0.03
CA ILE A 3 6.78 -7.95 -0.64
C ILE A 3 6.89 -7.69 -2.16
N VAL A 4 8.09 -7.51 -2.70
CA VAL A 4 8.29 -7.27 -4.13
C VAL A 4 8.28 -8.61 -4.87
N SER A 5 9.05 -9.58 -4.37
CA SER A 5 9.11 -10.94 -4.94
C SER A 5 7.76 -11.66 -4.87
N GLU A 6 6.95 -11.41 -3.83
CA GLU A 6 5.59 -11.97 -3.69
C GLU A 6 4.54 -11.25 -4.55
N GLY A 7 4.92 -10.22 -5.33
CA GLY A 7 4.00 -9.48 -6.19
C GLY A 7 3.00 -8.60 -5.44
N LEU A 8 3.28 -8.29 -4.17
CA LEU A 8 2.45 -7.38 -3.39
C LEU A 8 2.61 -5.93 -3.84
N VAL A 9 3.84 -5.54 -4.23
CA VAL A 9 4.10 -4.26 -4.90
C VAL A 9 4.04 -4.48 -6.41
N THR A 10 3.09 -3.84 -7.08
CA THR A 10 2.83 -4.08 -8.51
C THR A 10 3.45 -3.05 -9.43
N LYS A 11 3.59 -1.81 -8.95
CA LYS A 11 4.16 -0.71 -9.74
C LYS A 11 4.69 0.39 -8.83
N ILE A 12 5.74 1.06 -9.27
CA ILE A 12 6.22 2.31 -8.68
C ILE A 12 6.24 3.36 -9.78
N ILE A 13 5.67 4.53 -9.51
CA ILE A 13 5.75 5.71 -10.39
C ILE A 13 6.48 6.79 -9.62
N VAL A 14 7.51 7.36 -10.25
CA VAL A 14 8.30 8.47 -9.70
C VAL A 14 8.05 9.68 -10.59
N GLU A 15 7.52 10.75 -10.00
CA GLU A 15 7.34 12.07 -10.61
C GLU A 15 8.28 13.08 -9.91
N GLU A 16 8.34 14.33 -10.40
CA GLU A 16 9.29 15.34 -9.92
C GLU A 16 9.17 15.63 -8.42
N ASP A 17 7.96 15.57 -7.86
CA ASP A 17 7.65 15.94 -6.47
C ASP A 17 7.03 14.80 -5.65
N LYS A 18 6.65 13.68 -6.28
CA LYS A 18 5.97 12.56 -5.61
C LYS A 18 6.39 11.19 -6.10
N THR A 19 6.35 10.22 -5.20
CA THR A 19 6.47 8.79 -5.53
C THR A 19 5.18 8.05 -5.20
N VAL A 20 4.61 7.30 -6.15
CA VAL A 20 3.40 6.49 -5.94
C VAL A 20 3.76 5.02 -5.98
N VAL A 21 3.52 4.32 -4.88
CA VAL A 21 3.72 2.87 -4.74
C VAL A 21 2.37 2.17 -4.83
N TYR A 22 2.21 1.34 -5.85
CA TYR A 22 1.00 0.56 -6.07
C TYR A 22 1.12 -0.81 -5.41
N VAL A 23 0.09 -1.19 -4.64
CA VAL A 23 0.01 -2.47 -3.94
C VAL A 23 -1.22 -3.28 -4.35
N ALA A 24 -1.08 -4.60 -4.35
CA ALA A 24 -2.10 -5.56 -4.79
C ALA A 24 -3.00 -6.10 -3.65
N PHE A 25 -3.26 -5.31 -2.61
CA PHE A 25 -3.99 -5.78 -1.42
C PHE A 25 -5.38 -6.32 -1.75
N SER A 26 -6.10 -5.62 -2.62
CA SER A 26 -7.44 -6.02 -3.06
C SER A 26 -7.44 -7.24 -3.99
N ARG A 27 -6.32 -7.56 -4.66
CA ARG A 27 -6.18 -8.80 -5.45
C ARG A 27 -6.09 -10.04 -4.57
N PHE A 28 -5.38 -9.92 -3.45
CA PHE A 28 -5.12 -11.02 -2.53
C PHE A 28 -6.14 -11.13 -1.39
N THR A 29 -7.12 -10.22 -1.32
CA THR A 29 -8.17 -10.22 -0.30
C THR A 29 -9.51 -10.63 -0.87
N PRO A 30 -10.11 -11.75 -0.42
CA PRO A 30 -11.47 -12.11 -0.83
C PRO A 30 -12.47 -11.00 -0.49
N ARG A 31 -13.37 -10.68 -1.43
CA ARG A 31 -14.38 -9.60 -1.30
C ARG A 31 -15.50 -9.85 -0.28
N LYS A 32 -15.31 -10.78 0.67
CA LYS A 32 -16.29 -11.08 1.73
C LYS A 32 -15.97 -10.25 2.97
N PRO A 33 -16.97 -9.66 3.66
CA PRO A 33 -16.72 -8.75 4.78
C PRO A 33 -15.81 -9.32 5.88
N PHE A 34 -16.00 -10.59 6.23
CA PHE A 34 -15.16 -11.27 7.23
C PHE A 34 -13.70 -11.38 6.78
N ALA A 35 -13.46 -11.79 5.53
CA ALA A 35 -12.11 -11.93 5.00
C ALA A 35 -11.38 -10.58 4.99
N MET A 36 -12.08 -9.52 4.56
CA MET A 36 -11.55 -8.15 4.61
C MET A 36 -11.21 -7.69 6.04
N ALA A 37 -12.08 -7.95 7.01
CA ALA A 37 -11.85 -7.57 8.40
C ALA A 37 -10.62 -8.27 9.01
N VAL A 38 -10.36 -9.52 8.61
CA VAL A 38 -9.21 -10.29 9.10
C VAL A 38 -7.90 -9.89 8.40
N THR A 39 -7.95 -9.48 7.12
CA THR A 39 -6.75 -9.05 6.37
C THR A 39 -6.37 -7.61 6.64
N TRP A 40 -7.32 -6.74 6.98
CA TRP A 40 -7.10 -5.31 7.20
C TRP A 40 -5.97 -4.99 8.21
N PRO A 41 -5.88 -5.64 9.38
CA PRO A 41 -4.79 -5.38 10.33
C PRO A 41 -3.40 -5.71 9.77
N ILE A 42 -3.32 -6.74 8.92
CA ILE A 42 -2.06 -7.15 8.27
C ILE A 42 -1.66 -6.09 7.24
N GLN A 43 -2.60 -5.66 6.40
CA GLN A 43 -2.39 -4.60 5.41
C GLN A 43 -1.97 -3.28 6.08
N ALA A 44 -2.67 -2.88 7.14
CA ALA A 44 -2.34 -1.68 7.91
C ALA A 44 -0.93 -1.74 8.53
N ARG A 45 -0.50 -2.93 8.99
CA ARG A 45 0.87 -3.14 9.47
C ARG A 45 1.88 -2.99 8.34
N ILE A 46 1.64 -3.62 7.19
CA ILE A 46 2.54 -3.54 6.03
C ILE A 46 2.71 -2.08 5.58
N VAL A 47 1.60 -1.34 5.44
CA VAL A 47 1.62 0.09 5.07
C VAL A 47 2.42 0.91 6.08
N ARG A 48 2.21 0.68 7.37
CA ARG A 48 2.95 1.37 8.43
C ARG A 48 4.45 1.08 8.38
N ASP A 49 4.82 -0.18 8.18
CA ASP A 49 6.22 -0.59 8.11
C ASP A 49 6.88 -0.03 6.85
N MET A 50 6.16 0.02 5.71
CA MET A 50 6.62 0.70 4.50
C MET A 50 6.80 2.20 4.73
N ALA A 51 5.81 2.87 5.31
CA ALA A 51 5.86 4.31 5.55
C ALA A 51 7.07 4.69 6.40
N LYS A 52 7.33 3.97 7.50
CA LYS A 52 8.51 4.16 8.35
C LYS A 52 9.85 4.01 7.62
N VAL A 53 9.93 3.11 6.64
CA VAL A 53 11.18 2.88 5.89
C VAL A 53 11.37 3.93 4.79
N LEU A 54 10.28 4.47 4.26
CA LEU A 54 10.28 5.37 3.12
C LEU A 54 10.26 6.85 3.53
N GLU A 55 9.72 7.20 4.69
CA GLU A 55 9.62 8.60 5.18
C GLU A 55 10.98 9.30 5.28
N ASP A 56 12.03 8.58 5.65
CA ASP A 56 13.39 9.13 5.74
C ASP A 56 14.14 9.16 4.40
N LYS A 57 13.55 8.59 3.34
CA LYS A 57 14.24 8.36 2.05
C LYS A 57 13.59 9.07 0.88
N LEU A 58 12.27 9.22 0.93
CA LEU A 58 11.47 9.85 -0.11
C LEU A 58 10.96 11.19 0.40
N GLY A 59 10.70 12.12 -0.52
CA GLY A 59 9.91 13.32 -0.23
C GLY A 59 8.44 12.94 0.01
N TYR A 60 7.52 13.58 -0.71
CA TYR A 60 6.12 13.17 -0.66
C TYR A 60 5.94 11.82 -1.37
N PHE A 61 5.21 10.89 -0.74
CA PHE A 61 4.90 9.59 -1.34
C PHE A 61 3.52 9.08 -0.95
N GLU A 62 2.96 8.24 -1.81
CA GLU A 62 1.66 7.62 -1.63
C GLU A 62 1.75 6.10 -1.74
N ILE A 63 0.95 5.40 -0.95
CA ILE A 63 0.73 3.95 -1.07
C ILE A 63 -0.73 3.74 -1.47
N VAL A 64 -0.94 3.16 -2.65
CA VAL A 64 -2.25 3.10 -3.32
C VAL A 64 -2.57 1.69 -3.77
N ASP A 65 -3.80 1.22 -3.57
CA ASP A 65 -4.25 -0.05 -4.12
C ASP A 65 -4.35 -0.01 -5.66
N ASP A 66 -3.82 -1.02 -6.34
CA ASP A 66 -3.72 -1.04 -7.79
C ASP A 66 -5.03 -1.39 -8.51
N MET A 67 -6.02 -1.91 -7.80
CA MET A 67 -7.35 -2.21 -8.33
C MET A 67 -8.38 -1.15 -7.97
N THR A 68 -8.40 -0.71 -6.70
CA THR A 68 -9.44 0.18 -6.18
C THR A 68 -9.02 1.64 -6.19
N PHE A 69 -7.73 1.93 -6.38
CA PHE A 69 -7.14 3.26 -6.21
C PHE A 69 -7.34 3.85 -4.81
N GLN A 70 -7.71 3.02 -3.83
CA GLN A 70 -7.77 3.44 -2.44
C GLN A 70 -6.37 3.83 -1.97
N ARG A 71 -6.24 5.04 -1.43
CA ARG A 71 -5.01 5.49 -0.79
C ARG A 71 -4.94 4.96 0.63
N TYR A 72 -3.89 4.22 0.93
CA TYR A 72 -3.57 3.74 2.28
C TYR A 72 -2.61 4.67 3.03
N TYR A 73 -1.76 5.39 2.29
CA TYR A 73 -0.85 6.37 2.87
C TYR A 73 -0.64 7.57 1.91
N PRO A 74 -0.56 8.81 2.42
CA PRO A 74 -1.09 9.17 3.74
C PRO A 74 -2.59 8.83 3.82
N PRO A 75 -3.12 8.46 5.01
CA PRO A 75 -4.56 8.21 5.14
C PRO A 75 -5.31 9.48 4.73
N GLU A 76 -6.41 9.33 3.99
CA GLU A 76 -7.29 10.46 3.70
C GLU A 76 -7.76 11.09 5.02
N GLU A 77 -7.76 12.43 5.10
CA GLU A 77 -8.31 13.14 6.26
C GLU A 77 -9.81 12.83 6.34
N VAL A 78 -10.27 12.32 7.49
CA VAL A 78 -11.67 11.96 7.78
C VAL A 78 -12.33 13.06 8.59
#